data_AF-A0A0C5DUS5-F1
#
_entry.id   AF-A0A0C5DUS5-F1
#
_cell.length_a   1.000
_cell.length_b   1.000
_cell.length_c   1.000
_cell.angle_alpha   90.00
_cell.angle_beta   90.00
_cell.angle_gamma   90.00
#
_symmetry.space_group_name_H-M   'P 1'
#
loop_
_entity.id
_entity.type
_entity.pdbx_description
1 polymer ?
#
loop_
_entity_poly.entity_id
_entity_poly.type
_entity_poly.pdbx_seq_one_letter_code
_entity_poly.pdbx_strand_id
1 'polypeptide(L)'
;WMLVNFYCSAMWLIQPRWIVDAFNVDPLYLKHDQQGSAPDYRHWQIPLGRRFRSLKIWFVLRLYGVENIQNHIRKQIALAQSFEKLCLDDEKFEIFEEVTMG
;
A
#
# COMPACT_ATOMS: atom_id res chain seq x y z
N TRP A 1 5.09 6.64 -4.04
CA TRP A 1 5.64 5.76 -5.09
C TRP A 1 4.61 5.27 -6.11
N MET A 2 3.49 4.65 -5.72
CA MET A 2 2.53 4.01 -6.65
C MET A 2 1.44 4.92 -7.26
N LEU A 3 1.60 6.25 -7.27
CA LEU A 3 0.63 7.20 -7.85
C LEU A 3 -0.80 7.16 -7.24
N VAL A 4 -1.02 6.43 -6.15
CA VAL A 4 -2.29 6.43 -5.41
C VAL A 4 -2.23 7.49 -4.31
N ASN A 5 -3.19 8.42 -4.31
CA ASN A 5 -3.29 9.45 -3.27
C ASN A 5 -3.56 8.83 -1.88
N PHE A 6 -3.06 9.48 -0.84
CA PHE A 6 -3.23 9.10 0.55
C PHE A 6 -4.71 9.19 1.01
N TYR A 7 -5.23 8.37 1.94
CA TYR A 7 -4.67 7.22 2.64
C TYR A 7 -4.87 5.92 1.85
N CYS A 8 -3.83 5.11 1.67
CA CYS A 8 -3.93 3.81 1.00
C CYS A 8 -2.78 2.89 1.42
N SER A 9 -3.06 1.96 2.34
CA SER A 9 -2.11 0.93 2.76
C SER A 9 -2.75 -0.43 2.52
N ALA A 10 -1.99 -1.34 1.93
CA ALA A 10 -2.42 -2.70 1.69
C ALA A 10 -1.75 -3.63 2.69
N MET A 11 -2.51 -4.57 3.23
CA MET A 11 -2.07 -5.53 4.24
C MET A 11 -2.54 -6.91 3.79
N TRP A 12 -1.62 -7.85 3.75
CA TRP A 12 -1.89 -9.26 3.47
C TRP A 12 -1.56 -10.08 4.70
N LEU A 13 -2.40 -11.08 4.97
CA LEU A 13 -2.28 -11.96 6.14
C LEU A 13 -2.14 -13.39 5.65
N ILE A 14 -1.16 -14.12 6.18
CA ILE A 14 -1.02 -15.55 5.91
C ILE A 14 -2.17 -16.32 6.57
N GLN A 15 -2.49 -15.97 7.82
CA GLN A 15 -3.59 -16.56 8.59
C GLN A 15 -4.59 -15.46 9.01
N PRO A 16 -5.62 -15.18 8.19
CA PRO A 16 -6.59 -14.13 8.49
C PRO A 16 -7.38 -14.35 9.79
N ARG A 17 -7.54 -15.62 10.19
CA ARG A 17 -8.33 -16.03 11.36
C ARG A 17 -7.86 -15.34 12.64
N TRP A 18 -6.55 -15.23 12.85
CA TRP A 18 -5.99 -14.58 14.03
C TRP A 18 -6.42 -13.13 14.20
N ILE A 19 -6.52 -12.38 13.10
CA ILE A 19 -6.97 -10.98 13.13
C ILE A 19 -8.48 -10.93 13.31
N VAL A 20 -9.23 -11.78 12.61
CA VAL A 20 -10.70 -11.84 12.74
C VAL A 20 -11.10 -12.18 14.17
N ASP A 21 -10.47 -13.17 14.79
CA ASP A 21 -10.75 -13.62 16.15
C ASP A 21 -10.39 -12.54 17.17
N ALA A 22 -9.26 -11.83 16.97
CA ALA A 22 -8.82 -10.75 17.86
C ALA A 22 -9.73 -9.51 17.83
N PHE A 23 -10.35 -9.20 16.68
CA PHE A 23 -11.24 -8.06 16.50
C PHE A 23 -12.71 -8.47 16.33
N ASN A 24 -13.10 -9.67 16.77
CA ASN A 24 -14.46 -10.12 16.57
C ASN A 24 -15.44 -9.32 17.43
N VAL A 25 -16.48 -8.76 16.80
CA VAL A 25 -17.53 -7.97 17.44
C VAL A 25 -18.85 -8.21 16.68
N ASP A 26 -19.78 -8.93 17.31
CA ASP A 26 -21.02 -9.41 16.67
C ASP A 26 -22.33 -8.90 17.34
N PRO A 27 -22.54 -7.57 17.44
CA PRO A 27 -23.79 -7.05 17.99
C PRO A 27 -24.97 -7.32 17.04
N LEU A 28 -26.16 -7.49 17.60
CA LEU A 28 -27.37 -7.87 16.84
C LEU A 28 -27.68 -6.92 15.68
N TYR A 29 -27.46 -5.61 15.85
CA TYR A 29 -27.73 -4.57 14.85
C TYR A 29 -26.75 -4.56 13.67
N LEU A 30 -25.70 -5.39 13.73
CA LEU A 30 -24.70 -5.54 12.69
C LEU A 30 -24.84 -6.86 11.90
N LYS A 31 -25.78 -7.71 12.31
CA LYS A 31 -26.05 -8.99 11.64
C LYS A 31 -26.79 -8.79 10.32
N HIS A 32 -26.54 -9.70 9.39
CA HIS A 32 -27.20 -9.77 8.10
C HIS A 32 -27.22 -11.22 7.60
N ASP A 33 -28.17 -11.54 6.73
CA ASP A 33 -28.42 -12.92 6.29
C ASP A 33 -27.25 -13.55 5.52
N GLN A 34 -26.38 -12.72 4.95
CA GLN A 34 -25.20 -13.13 4.18
C GLN A 34 -23.92 -13.27 5.00
N GLN A 35 -24.01 -13.36 6.33
CA GLN A 35 -22.84 -13.59 7.18
C GLN A 35 -22.17 -14.92 6.82
N GLY A 36 -20.85 -14.91 6.65
CA GLY A 36 -20.07 -16.09 6.26
C GLY A 36 -19.99 -16.34 4.75
N SER A 37 -20.85 -15.72 3.94
CA SER A 37 -20.78 -15.82 2.46
C SER A 37 -19.58 -15.08 1.87
N ALA A 38 -19.08 -14.06 2.56
CA ALA A 38 -17.90 -13.28 2.17
C ALA A 38 -17.15 -12.77 3.41
N PRO A 39 -15.86 -12.41 3.28
CA PRO A 39 -15.11 -11.82 4.38
C PRO A 39 -15.72 -10.48 4.82
N ASP A 40 -16.00 -10.37 6.10
CA ASP A 40 -16.42 -9.10 6.67
C ASP A 40 -15.22 -8.28 7.11
N TYR A 41 -14.91 -7.25 6.33
CA TYR A 41 -13.74 -6.41 6.58
C TYR A 41 -13.80 -5.63 7.89
N ARG A 42 -14.93 -5.58 8.60
CA ARG A 42 -15.00 -4.96 9.93
C ARG A 42 -14.09 -5.65 10.95
N HIS A 43 -13.89 -6.96 10.81
CA HIS A 43 -13.01 -7.73 11.70
C HIS A 43 -11.52 -7.69 11.29
N TRP A 44 -11.18 -6.95 10.22
CA TRP A 44 -9.83 -6.89 9.66
C TRP A 44 -9.14 -5.55 9.95
N GLN A 45 -9.77 -4.70 10.74
CA GLN A 45 -9.28 -3.37 11.09
C GLN A 45 -9.83 -2.96 12.46
N ILE A 46 -9.19 -1.95 13.06
CA ILE A 46 -9.57 -1.44 14.39
C ILE A 46 -10.95 -0.72 14.37
N PRO A 47 -11.24 0.22 13.46
CA PRO A 47 -12.54 0.91 13.45
C PRO A 47 -13.62 0.09 12.73
N LEU A 48 -14.89 0.27 13.11
CA LEU A 48 -16.02 -0.37 12.42
C LEU A 48 -16.19 0.13 10.97
N GLY A 49 -16.14 1.45 10.78
CA GLY A 49 -16.39 2.09 9.48
C GLY A 49 -15.21 1.99 8.52
N ARG A 50 -15.48 1.77 7.23
CA ARG A 50 -14.47 1.79 6.16
C ARG A 50 -14.97 2.55 4.92
N ARG A 51 -14.08 3.34 4.33
CA ARG A 51 -14.31 4.00 3.02
C ARG A 51 -13.98 3.06 1.86
N PHE A 52 -14.56 3.29 0.69
CA PHE A 52 -14.31 2.50 -0.53
C PHE A 52 -12.95 2.82 -1.18
N ARG A 53 -11.85 2.48 -0.50
CA ARG A 53 -10.47 2.81 -0.94
C ARG A 53 -9.97 2.01 -2.14
N SER A 54 -10.56 0.85 -2.42
CA SER A 54 -10.15 0.00 -3.54
C SER A 54 -10.48 0.62 -4.90
N LEU A 55 -11.47 1.52 -4.98
CA LEU A 55 -11.85 2.15 -6.24
C LEU A 55 -10.72 2.97 -6.85
N LYS A 56 -10.03 3.80 -6.06
CA LYS A 56 -8.88 4.56 -6.55
C LYS A 56 -7.69 3.68 -6.95
N ILE A 57 -7.46 2.57 -6.25
CA ILE A 57 -6.42 1.60 -6.62
C ILE A 57 -6.78 0.98 -7.98
N TRP A 58 -8.03 0.56 -8.13
CA TRP A 58 -8.53 -0.04 -9.37
C TRP A 58 -8.36 0.90 -10.56
N PHE A 59 -8.69 2.19 -10.41
CA PHE A 59 -8.43 3.20 -11.44
C PHE A 59 -6.94 3.34 -11.77
N VAL A 60 -6.08 3.47 -10.77
CA VAL A 60 -4.62 3.60 -11.01
C VAL A 60 -4.08 2.38 -11.75
N LEU A 61 -4.41 1.17 -11.30
CA LEU A 61 -3.95 -0.06 -11.96
C LEU A 61 -4.47 -0.20 -13.39
N ARG A 62 -5.72 0.21 -13.67
CA ARG A 62 -6.33 0.12 -15.00
C ARG A 62 -5.86 1.22 -15.96
N LEU A 63 -5.73 2.45 -15.48
CA LEU A 63 -5.37 3.60 -16.30
C LEU A 63 -3.89 3.61 -16.66
N TYR A 64 -3.02 3.31 -15.69
CA TYR A 64 -1.58 3.27 -15.96
C TYR A 64 -1.15 1.91 -16.47
N GLY A 65 -1.69 0.82 -15.93
CA GLY A 65 -1.19 -0.53 -16.22
C GLY A 65 0.14 -0.84 -15.52
N VAL A 66 0.48 -2.12 -15.48
CA VAL A 66 1.66 -2.62 -14.74
C VAL A 66 2.95 -2.04 -15.30
N GLU A 67 3.10 -2.02 -16.63
CA GLU A 67 4.32 -1.55 -17.29
C GLU A 67 4.64 -0.09 -16.96
N ASN A 68 3.65 0.81 -17.04
CA ASN A 68 3.88 2.23 -16.75
C ASN A 68 4.15 2.48 -15.27
N ILE A 69 3.53 1.72 -14.37
CA ILE A 69 3.83 1.81 -12.93
C ILE A 69 5.28 1.36 -12.67
N GLN A 70 5.72 0.26 -13.28
CA GLN A 70 7.11 -0.18 -13.19
C GLN A 70 8.08 0.86 -13.76
N ASN A 71 7.76 1.45 -14.93
CA ASN A 71 8.59 2.48 -15.56
C ASN A 71 8.65 3.75 -14.71
N HIS A 72 7.56 4.15 -14.07
CA HIS A 72 7.52 5.27 -13.12
C HIS A 72 8.48 5.03 -11.94
N ILE A 73 8.45 3.84 -11.35
CA ILE A 73 9.34 3.45 -10.24
C ILE A 73 10.81 3.44 -10.69
N ARG A 74 11.11 2.77 -11.82
CA ARG A 74 12.47 2.71 -12.38
C ARG A 74 13.04 4.09 -12.70
N LYS A 75 12.21 5.00 -13.22
CA LYS A 75 12.61 6.39 -13.48
C LYS A 75 13.04 7.10 -12.19
N GLN A 76 12.28 6.93 -11.11
CA GLN A 76 12.63 7.55 -9.83
C GLN A 76 13.92 6.98 -9.24
N ILE A 77 14.13 5.66 -9.33
CA ILE A 77 15.39 5.01 -8.94
C ILE A 77 16.57 5.56 -9.78
N ALA A 78 16.41 5.67 -11.09
CA ALA A 78 17.45 6.20 -11.97
C ALA A 78 17.81 7.66 -11.64
N LEU A 79 16.83 8.47 -11.26
CA LEU A 79 17.07 9.84 -10.80
C LEU A 79 17.85 9.88 -9.48
N ALA A 80 17.53 9.00 -8.53
CA ALA A 80 18.29 8.89 -7.28
C ALA A 80 19.75 8.48 -7.52
N GLN A 81 19.99 7.47 -8.36
CA GLN A 81 21.34 7.06 -8.77
C GLN A 81 22.09 8.14 -9.55
N SER A 82 21.38 9.00 -10.27
CA SER A 82 22.00 10.15 -10.95
C SER A 82 22.41 11.21 -9.94
N PHE A 83 21.60 11.44 -8.90
CA PHE A 83 21.92 12.37 -7.81
C PHE A 83 23.09 11.87 -6.95
N GLU A 84 23.14 10.56 -6.67
CA GLU A 84 24.28 9.90 -6.01
C GLU A 84 25.61 10.24 -6.69
N LYS A 85 25.68 10.08 -8.02
CA LYS A 85 26.90 10.41 -8.80
C LYS A 85 27.30 11.87 -8.65
N LEU A 86 26.31 12.78 -8.69
CA LEU A 86 26.57 14.21 -8.51
C LEU A 86 27.11 14.54 -7.12
N CYS A 87 26.66 13.83 -6.09
CA CYS A 87 27.20 13.97 -4.73
C CYS A 87 28.63 13.43 -4.63
N LEU A 88 28.94 12.28 -5.26
CA LEU A 88 30.28 11.70 -5.25
C LEU A 88 31.31 12.52 -6.03
N ASP A 89 30.87 13.27 -7.03
CA ASP A 89 31.74 14.15 -7.83
C ASP A 89 32.16 15.44 -7.08
N ASP A 90 31.49 15.80 -5.98
CA ASP A 90 31.79 16.99 -5.16
C ASP A 90 32.33 16.60 -3.79
N GLU A 91 33.59 16.94 -3.53
CA GLU A 91 34.31 16.65 -2.27
C GLU A 91 33.64 17.22 -1.01
N LYS A 92 32.66 18.12 -1.14
CA LYS A 92 31.89 18.66 -0.01
C LYS A 92 30.81 17.72 0.51
N PHE A 93 30.44 16.69 -0.25
CA PHE A 93 29.39 15.75 0.11
C PHE A 93 29.96 14.37 0.41
N GLU A 94 29.31 13.68 1.34
CA GLU A 94 29.56 12.27 1.61
C GLU A 94 28.24 11.51 1.59
N ILE A 95 28.29 10.26 1.14
CA ILE A 95 27.14 9.35 1.13
C ILE A 95 27.34 8.36 2.27
N PHE A 96 26.47 8.47 3.28
CA PHE A 96 26.59 7.67 4.50
C PHE A 96 26.04 6.24 4.33
N GLU A 97 25.09 6.03 3.41
CA GLU A 97 24.42 4.76 3.17
C GLU A 97 24.23 4.50 1.68
N GLU A 98 24.22 3.23 1.29
CA GLU A 98 24.08 2.81 -0.11
C GLU A 98 22.70 3.22 -0.69
N VAL A 99 22.71 3.83 -1.88
CA VAL A 99 21.50 4.24 -2.58
C VAL A 99 20.87 3.03 -3.29
N THR A 100 19.99 2.32 -2.57
CA THR A 100 19.36 1.09 -3.09
C THR A 100 18.09 1.35 -3.91
N MET A 101 17.15 2.17 -3.42
CA MET A 101 15.85 2.40 -4.07
C MET A 101 15.34 3.85 -4.02
N GLY A 102 16.26 4.81 -3.91
CA GLY A 102 15.97 6.22 -3.63
C GLY A 102 16.26 6.58 -2.18
#